data_AF-A0A8J3HIC2-F1
#
_entry.id   AF-A0A8J3HIC2-F1
#
_cell.length_a   1.000
_cell.length_b   1.000
_cell.length_c   1.000
_cell.angle_alpha   90.00
_cell.angle_beta   90.00
_cell.angle_gamma   90.00
#
_symmetry.space_group_name_H-M   'P 1'
#
loop_
_entity.id
_entity.type
_entity.pdbx_description
1 polymer ?
#
loop_
_entity_poly.entity_id
_entity_poly.type
_entity_poly.pdbx_seq_one_letter_code
_entity_poly.pdbx_strand_id
1 'polypeptide(L)'
;MLAVITPLITMNPAAAAETLLSQGKPATASSVEASTFGAAKAVDGSSTTRWASAEGHDPEWIRLDLGASYSITRVLLNWEAAYGKTYQIQTSPDAASWTTIYSTSTGNGAADDLTGLSGTGRYVRMYGTARGTSYGYSLFEFQVYGSGGPAPSPSSTSSPTGAPSPSPSPTGRVDLTDPHKKDIAMQLVSSAENSSLNWRAQYAYIEDIGDGRGYTAGIIGFCSGTGDMLDLVELYTSRVPNNVLAKYLPALRAVDGTSSHSGLDPNFPADWARAAQDAAFKKAQDDERDRVYFNPAVSRAKSDGLRALGQFIYYDAIVMHGDGGDPESFSSIRANALKKAKPPSQGGNETTYLNAFLDARRVAMLAEEAHSDTSRVDTEQRVFLQQGNLDLDPPLSWHVYGDPYYIAS
;
A
#
# COMPACT_ATOMS: atom_id res chain seq x y z
N MET A 1 51.52 2.85 -60.64
CA MET A 1 50.37 3.46 -59.96
C MET A 1 49.56 2.31 -59.35
N LEU A 2 49.87 1.94 -58.11
CA LEU A 2 49.21 0.82 -57.41
C LEU A 2 48.10 1.42 -56.55
N ALA A 3 46.84 1.19 -56.92
CA ALA A 3 45.69 1.64 -56.15
C ALA A 3 45.36 0.56 -55.11
N VAL A 4 45.63 0.87 -53.84
CA VAL A 4 45.20 0.06 -52.69
C VAL A 4 43.72 0.36 -52.46
N ILE A 5 42.86 -0.65 -52.61
CA ILE A 5 41.44 -0.56 -52.28
C ILE A 5 41.30 -0.93 -50.79
N THR A 6 41.02 0.07 -49.96
CA THR A 6 40.62 -0.13 -48.57
C THR A 6 39.11 -0.40 -48.53
N PRO A 7 38.62 -1.53 -48.00
CA PRO A 7 37.18 -1.72 -47.83
C PRO A 7 36.69 -0.79 -46.71
N LEU A 8 35.64 -0.02 -47.01
CA LEU A 8 34.86 0.68 -45.99
C LEU A 8 34.09 -0.39 -45.20
N ILE A 9 34.53 -0.67 -43.97
CA ILE A 9 33.72 -1.39 -43.00
C ILE A 9 32.64 -0.40 -42.53
N THR A 10 31.42 -0.54 -43.03
CA THR A 10 30.25 0.07 -42.39
C THR A 10 30.07 -0.60 -41.03
N MET A 11 30.54 0.04 -39.97
CA MET A 11 30.11 -0.32 -38.62
C MET A 11 28.61 -0.01 -38.55
N ASN A 12 27.77 -1.06 -38.50
CA ASN A 12 26.42 -0.88 -37.98
C ASN A 12 26.55 -0.19 -36.61
N PRO A 13 25.76 0.85 -36.30
CA PRO A 13 25.68 1.32 -34.94
C PRO A 13 25.28 0.12 -34.09
N ALA A 14 26.08 -0.20 -33.08
CA ALA A 14 25.72 -1.20 -32.09
C ALA A 14 24.36 -0.78 -31.52
N ALA A 15 23.31 -1.54 -31.82
CA ALA A 15 22.02 -1.34 -31.18
C ALA A 15 22.29 -1.45 -29.67
N ALA A 16 22.01 -0.37 -28.93
CA ALA A 16 22.12 -0.39 -27.48
C ALA A 16 21.31 -1.59 -26.98
N ALA A 17 21.94 -2.51 -26.26
CA ALA A 17 21.27 -3.69 -25.73
C ALA A 17 20.07 -3.21 -24.88
N GLU A 18 18.88 -3.72 -25.18
CA GLU A 18 17.67 -3.35 -24.44
C GLU A 18 17.87 -3.71 -22.96
N THR A 19 17.54 -2.77 -22.07
CA THR A 19 17.76 -2.96 -20.63
C THR A 19 16.60 -3.77 -20.06
N LEU A 20 16.89 -4.84 -19.30
CA LEU A 20 15.88 -5.56 -18.53
C LEU A 20 15.42 -4.69 -17.36
N LEU A 21 14.16 -4.27 -17.37
CA LEU A 21 13.58 -3.32 -16.41
C LEU A 21 12.82 -3.99 -15.27
N SER A 22 12.29 -5.20 -15.48
CA SER A 22 11.36 -5.85 -14.53
C SER A 22 12.03 -6.68 -13.45
N GLN A 23 13.30 -7.05 -13.59
CA GLN A 23 13.97 -7.95 -12.66
C GLN A 23 13.96 -7.40 -11.23
N GLY A 24 13.46 -8.20 -10.28
CA GLY A 24 13.35 -7.85 -8.87
C GLY A 24 12.40 -6.69 -8.58
N LYS A 25 11.60 -6.25 -9.56
CA LYS A 25 10.63 -5.16 -9.38
C LYS A 25 9.39 -5.64 -8.64
N PRO A 26 8.68 -4.75 -7.92
CA PRO A 26 7.42 -5.11 -7.30
C PRO A 26 6.42 -5.65 -8.33
N ALA A 27 5.85 -6.82 -8.03
CA ALA A 27 4.82 -7.45 -8.83
C ALA A 27 3.56 -7.66 -7.98
N THR A 28 2.40 -7.36 -8.53
CA THR A 28 1.08 -7.60 -7.94
C THR A 28 0.24 -8.40 -8.93
N ALA A 29 -0.60 -9.30 -8.46
CA ALA A 29 -1.55 -10.01 -9.31
C ALA A 29 -2.98 -9.88 -8.78
N SER A 30 -3.96 -10.12 -9.64
CA SER A 30 -5.38 -10.22 -9.25
C SER A 30 -5.63 -11.34 -8.25
N SER A 31 -4.89 -12.44 -8.36
CA SER A 31 -5.02 -13.61 -7.51
C SER A 31 -3.73 -14.43 -7.48
N VAL A 32 -3.67 -15.40 -6.58
CA VAL A 32 -2.63 -16.42 -6.51
C VAL A 32 -3.26 -17.81 -6.30
N GLU A 33 -2.75 -18.84 -6.97
CA GLU A 33 -3.18 -20.24 -6.81
C GLU A 33 -2.93 -20.72 -5.37
N ALA A 34 -1.77 -20.38 -4.82
CA ALA A 34 -1.35 -20.64 -3.44
C ALA A 34 -0.29 -19.62 -3.01
N SER A 35 -0.04 -19.52 -1.71
CA SER A 35 0.93 -18.57 -1.14
C SER A 35 2.36 -18.72 -1.70
N THR A 36 2.74 -19.93 -2.15
CA THR A 36 4.06 -20.21 -2.76
C THR A 36 4.20 -19.74 -4.21
N PHE A 37 3.09 -19.38 -4.88
CA PHE A 37 3.05 -18.99 -6.29
C PHE A 37 2.76 -17.49 -6.49
N GLY A 38 3.32 -16.65 -5.60
CA GLY A 38 3.09 -15.20 -5.59
C GLY A 38 3.65 -14.47 -6.83
N ALA A 39 3.12 -13.29 -7.11
CA ALA A 39 3.47 -12.48 -8.30
C ALA A 39 4.98 -12.18 -8.42
N ALA A 40 5.69 -12.00 -7.30
CA ALA A 40 7.13 -11.75 -7.27
C ALA A 40 7.95 -12.89 -7.92
N LYS A 41 7.40 -14.10 -7.99
CA LYS A 41 8.04 -15.27 -8.62
C LYS A 41 8.15 -15.17 -10.13
N ALA A 42 7.40 -14.27 -10.78
CA ALA A 42 7.53 -14.01 -12.20
C ALA A 42 8.60 -12.97 -12.53
N VAL A 43 9.35 -12.46 -11.55
CA VAL A 43 10.38 -11.43 -11.76
C VAL A 43 11.60 -11.68 -10.88
N ASP A 44 11.76 -12.90 -10.35
CA ASP A 44 12.87 -13.24 -9.45
C ASP A 44 14.09 -13.81 -10.19
N GLY A 45 13.99 -13.99 -11.51
CA GLY A 45 15.08 -14.40 -12.40
C GLY A 45 15.32 -15.90 -12.37
N SER A 46 14.37 -16.65 -11.83
CA SER A 46 14.46 -18.11 -11.69
C SER A 46 13.43 -18.77 -12.59
N SER A 47 13.91 -19.59 -13.53
CA SER A 47 13.04 -20.40 -14.39
C SER A 47 12.39 -21.61 -13.69
N THR A 48 12.47 -21.67 -12.35
CA THR A 48 11.96 -22.79 -11.53
C THR A 48 10.88 -22.38 -10.55
N THR A 49 10.68 -21.07 -10.39
CA THR A 49 9.66 -20.45 -9.56
C THR A 49 8.65 -19.77 -10.47
N ARG A 50 7.37 -19.74 -10.08
CA ARG A 50 6.30 -19.20 -10.94
C ARG A 50 5.31 -18.39 -10.15
N TRP A 51 4.80 -17.32 -10.76
CA TRP A 51 3.49 -16.81 -10.38
C TRP A 51 2.42 -17.73 -10.98
N ALA A 52 1.34 -17.96 -10.25
CA ALA A 52 0.18 -18.67 -10.73
C ALA A 52 -1.08 -17.97 -10.24
N SER A 53 -2.04 -17.68 -11.12
CA SER A 53 -3.35 -17.17 -10.73
C SER A 53 -4.22 -18.27 -10.14
N ALA A 54 -5.30 -17.88 -9.45
CA ALA A 54 -6.36 -18.81 -9.10
C ALA A 54 -6.87 -19.54 -10.36
N GLU A 55 -7.18 -20.83 -10.21
CA GLU A 55 -7.70 -21.66 -11.29
C GLU A 55 -9.17 -21.36 -11.55
N GLY A 56 -9.62 -21.55 -12.79
CA GLY A 56 -11.03 -21.42 -13.13
C GLY A 56 -11.51 -19.99 -13.37
N HIS A 57 -10.66 -18.97 -13.19
CA HIS A 57 -11.04 -17.56 -13.26
C HIS A 57 -10.44 -16.84 -14.48
N ASP A 58 -11.28 -16.04 -15.13
CA ASP A 58 -10.93 -15.08 -16.16
C ASP A 58 -11.79 -13.81 -15.91
N PRO A 59 -11.25 -12.59 -16.10
CA PRO A 59 -9.86 -12.27 -16.43
C PRO A 59 -8.94 -12.34 -15.20
N GLU A 60 -7.66 -12.57 -15.44
CA GLU A 60 -6.61 -12.50 -14.42
C GLU A 60 -5.46 -11.63 -14.94
N TRP A 61 -4.70 -11.03 -14.04
CA TRP A 61 -3.58 -10.18 -14.40
C TRP A 61 -2.43 -10.26 -13.41
N ILE A 62 -1.23 -10.03 -13.94
CA ILE A 62 -0.04 -9.71 -13.17
C ILE A 62 0.51 -8.37 -13.68
N ARG A 63 0.80 -7.47 -12.75
CA ARG A 63 1.28 -6.12 -12.97
C ARG A 63 2.62 -5.94 -12.29
N LEU A 64 3.54 -5.29 -12.99
CA LEU A 64 4.85 -4.88 -12.50
C LEU A 64 4.88 -3.36 -12.30
N ASP A 65 5.53 -2.90 -11.23
CA ASP A 65 5.91 -1.49 -11.05
C ASP A 65 7.39 -1.33 -11.38
N LEU A 66 7.72 -0.69 -12.51
CA LEU A 66 9.12 -0.49 -12.92
C LEU A 66 9.84 0.56 -12.07
N GLY A 67 9.11 1.32 -11.25
CA GLY A 67 9.61 2.37 -10.36
C GLY A 67 9.77 3.75 -11.00
N ALA A 68 9.72 3.84 -12.34
CA ALA A 68 9.70 5.08 -13.10
C ALA A 68 9.03 4.83 -14.46
N SER A 69 8.72 5.90 -15.19
CA SER A 69 8.18 5.75 -16.55
C SER A 69 9.29 5.39 -17.53
N TYR A 70 9.11 4.29 -18.26
CA TYR A 70 10.04 3.82 -19.28
C TYR A 70 9.35 3.69 -20.64
N SER A 71 10.13 3.79 -21.71
CA SER A 71 9.69 3.36 -23.05
C SER A 71 9.87 1.85 -23.14
N ILE A 72 8.78 1.12 -23.35
CA ILE A 72 8.73 -0.33 -23.39
C ILE A 72 8.85 -0.79 -24.84
N THR A 73 9.90 -1.54 -25.15
CA THR A 73 10.22 -1.96 -26.53
C THR A 73 10.09 -3.47 -26.74
N ARG A 74 10.21 -4.24 -25.66
CA ARG A 74 10.08 -5.70 -25.71
C ARG A 74 9.54 -6.26 -24.40
N VAL A 75 8.73 -7.31 -24.50
CA VAL A 75 8.25 -8.11 -23.37
C VAL A 75 8.48 -9.58 -23.70
N LEU A 76 9.15 -10.29 -22.80
CA LEU A 76 9.32 -11.74 -22.88
C LEU A 76 8.52 -12.39 -21.75
N LEU A 77 7.50 -13.15 -22.12
CA LEU A 77 6.72 -13.97 -21.18
C LEU A 77 7.23 -15.41 -21.27
N ASN A 78 7.65 -15.97 -20.15
CA ASN A 78 7.98 -17.39 -20.06
C ASN A 78 6.85 -18.11 -19.31
N TRP A 79 5.92 -18.68 -20.07
CA TRP A 79 4.79 -19.42 -19.51
C TRP A 79 5.22 -20.77 -18.95
N GLU A 80 4.48 -21.21 -17.93
CA GLU A 80 4.46 -22.63 -17.55
C GLU A 80 3.53 -23.41 -18.51
N ALA A 81 3.28 -24.70 -18.27
CA ALA A 81 2.25 -25.46 -18.98
C ALA A 81 0.87 -24.78 -18.96
N ALA A 82 0.51 -24.05 -17.90
CA ALA A 82 -0.67 -23.20 -17.83
C ALA A 82 -0.38 -21.78 -18.38
N TYR A 83 -1.13 -21.35 -19.40
CA TYR A 83 -0.84 -20.12 -20.15
C TYR A 83 -2.09 -19.33 -20.56
N GLY A 84 -1.88 -18.07 -20.96
CA GLY A 84 -2.93 -17.25 -21.57
C GLY A 84 -3.07 -17.52 -23.07
N LYS A 85 -4.25 -17.98 -23.52
CA LYS A 85 -4.56 -18.08 -24.96
C LYS A 85 -4.95 -16.73 -25.52
N THR A 86 -5.74 -15.97 -24.77
CA THR A 86 -6.09 -14.57 -25.10
C THR A 86 -5.60 -13.66 -23.98
N TYR A 87 -4.69 -12.74 -24.32
CA TYR A 87 -4.14 -11.79 -23.35
C TYR A 87 -3.71 -10.50 -24.02
N GLN A 88 -3.51 -9.49 -23.19
CA GLN A 88 -2.99 -8.18 -23.58
C GLN A 88 -1.77 -7.82 -22.74
N ILE A 89 -0.83 -7.08 -23.34
CA ILE A 89 0.15 -6.33 -22.57
C ILE A 89 -0.29 -4.88 -22.55
N GLN A 90 -0.33 -4.31 -21.35
CA GLN A 90 -0.77 -2.94 -21.14
C GLN A 90 0.24 -2.16 -20.32
N THR A 91 0.38 -0.88 -20.63
CA THR A 91 1.16 0.07 -19.83
C THR A 91 0.24 1.05 -19.14
N SER A 92 0.71 1.62 -18.02
CA SER A 92 -0.02 2.63 -17.27
C SER A 92 0.94 3.57 -16.55
N PRO A 93 0.63 4.88 -16.47
CA PRO A 93 1.37 5.81 -15.63
C PRO A 93 1.01 5.71 -14.14
N ASP A 94 -0.19 5.22 -13.81
CA ASP A 94 -0.85 5.39 -12.50
C ASP A 94 -1.45 4.08 -11.92
N ALA A 95 -1.30 2.96 -12.63
CA ALA A 95 -1.93 1.67 -12.35
C ALA A 95 -3.46 1.63 -12.38
N ALA A 96 -4.12 2.71 -12.84
CA ALA A 96 -5.57 2.84 -12.96
C ALA A 96 -6.01 2.96 -14.43
N SER A 97 -5.31 3.79 -15.20
CA SER A 97 -5.55 4.07 -16.60
C SER A 97 -4.61 3.22 -17.47
N TRP A 98 -5.15 2.28 -18.23
CA TRP A 98 -4.37 1.29 -18.97
C TRP A 98 -4.45 1.50 -20.47
N THR A 99 -3.30 1.47 -21.14
CA THR A 99 -3.18 1.49 -22.61
C THR A 99 -2.66 0.15 -23.09
N THR A 100 -3.37 -0.49 -24.01
CA THR A 100 -2.92 -1.74 -24.62
C THR A 100 -1.85 -1.48 -25.66
N ILE A 101 -0.70 -2.14 -25.50
CA ILE A 101 0.45 -2.05 -26.40
C ILE A 101 0.68 -3.35 -27.19
N TYR A 102 0.02 -4.44 -26.79
CA TYR A 102 -0.03 -5.70 -27.51
C TYR A 102 -1.30 -6.50 -27.13
N SER A 103 -1.81 -7.30 -28.07
CA SER A 103 -2.91 -8.24 -27.83
C SER A 103 -2.76 -9.48 -28.71
N THR A 104 -3.15 -10.64 -28.17
CA THR A 104 -3.29 -11.89 -28.94
C THR A 104 -4.51 -12.67 -28.47
N SER A 105 -5.06 -13.51 -29.35
CA SER A 105 -6.11 -14.49 -29.05
C SER A 105 -5.71 -15.93 -29.40
N THR A 106 -4.45 -16.13 -29.79
CA THR A 106 -3.91 -17.39 -30.28
C THR A 106 -2.63 -17.81 -29.56
N GLY A 107 -2.45 -17.36 -28.31
CA GLY A 107 -1.35 -17.81 -27.47
C GLY A 107 -1.32 -19.33 -27.39
N ASN A 108 -0.11 -19.89 -27.38
CA ASN A 108 0.15 -21.34 -27.42
C ASN A 108 1.01 -21.82 -26.23
N GLY A 109 1.28 -20.94 -25.26
CA GLY A 109 2.15 -21.20 -24.11
C GLY A 109 3.62 -21.06 -24.46
N ALA A 110 4.49 -21.75 -23.73
CA ALA A 110 5.95 -21.64 -23.87
C ALA A 110 6.45 -20.19 -23.71
N ALA A 111 7.48 -19.78 -24.48
CA ALA A 111 8.01 -18.43 -24.41
C ALA A 111 7.40 -17.55 -25.53
N ASP A 112 6.82 -16.42 -25.14
CA ASP A 112 6.37 -15.38 -26.06
C ASP A 112 7.37 -14.21 -26.03
N ASP A 113 8.14 -14.04 -27.11
CA ASP A 113 9.10 -12.94 -27.26
C ASP A 113 8.50 -11.81 -28.12
N LEU A 114 7.89 -10.84 -27.43
CA LEU A 114 7.15 -9.74 -28.03
C LEU A 114 8.09 -8.54 -28.25
N THR A 115 8.57 -8.37 -29.47
CA THR A 115 9.49 -7.28 -29.85
C THR A 115 8.79 -6.18 -30.65
N GLY A 116 9.42 -5.00 -30.74
CA GLY A 116 8.87 -3.88 -31.53
C GLY A 116 7.66 -3.21 -30.88
N LEU A 117 7.50 -3.37 -29.57
CA LEU A 117 6.43 -2.73 -28.81
C LEU A 117 6.65 -1.20 -28.77
N SER A 118 5.55 -0.47 -28.71
CA SER A 118 5.57 0.99 -28.57
C SER A 118 4.59 1.39 -27.47
N GLY A 119 5.14 1.77 -26.33
CA GLY A 119 4.37 2.23 -25.19
C GLY A 119 5.24 2.85 -24.13
N THR A 120 4.65 3.72 -23.32
CA THR A 120 5.32 4.34 -22.18
C THR A 120 4.48 4.13 -20.94
N GLY A 121 5.12 3.85 -19.82
CA GLY A 121 4.44 3.71 -18.54
C GLY A 121 5.40 3.33 -17.43
N ARG A 122 4.95 3.57 -16.20
CA ARG A 122 5.60 3.08 -14.99
C ARG A 122 5.19 1.65 -14.69
N TYR A 123 3.93 1.34 -14.94
CA TYR A 123 3.37 0.04 -14.72
C TYR A 123 3.21 -0.69 -16.05
N VAL A 124 3.51 -1.99 -16.05
CA VAL A 124 3.25 -2.88 -17.17
C VAL A 124 2.50 -4.09 -16.64
N ARG A 125 1.42 -4.52 -17.29
CA ARG A 125 0.69 -5.72 -16.88
C ARG A 125 0.44 -6.66 -18.05
N MET A 126 0.45 -7.95 -17.76
CA MET A 126 -0.18 -8.98 -18.57
C MET A 126 -1.63 -9.09 -18.06
N TYR A 127 -2.60 -8.86 -18.96
CA TYR A 127 -4.03 -8.97 -18.68
C TYR A 127 -4.63 -10.11 -19.50
N GLY A 128 -4.79 -11.27 -18.86
CA GLY A 128 -5.33 -12.48 -19.43
C GLY A 128 -6.85 -12.47 -19.43
N THR A 129 -7.46 -12.81 -20.56
CA THR A 129 -8.92 -12.81 -20.75
C THR A 129 -9.49 -14.16 -21.19
N ALA A 130 -8.65 -15.08 -21.65
CA ALA A 130 -9.00 -16.49 -21.79
C ALA A 130 -7.76 -17.38 -21.62
N ARG A 131 -7.87 -18.38 -20.74
CA ARG A 131 -6.84 -19.39 -20.48
C ARG A 131 -6.73 -20.39 -21.64
N GLY A 132 -5.52 -20.93 -21.84
CA GLY A 132 -5.24 -21.98 -22.81
C GLY A 132 -5.47 -23.40 -22.29
N THR A 133 -5.64 -23.54 -20.98
CA THR A 133 -5.89 -24.81 -20.27
C THR A 133 -7.02 -24.63 -19.26
N SER A 134 -7.43 -25.72 -18.57
CA SER A 134 -8.39 -25.63 -17.45
C SER A 134 -7.81 -24.98 -16.19
N TYR A 135 -6.49 -24.97 -16.04
CA TYR A 135 -5.76 -24.29 -14.95
C TYR A 135 -5.82 -22.77 -15.07
N GLY A 136 -5.15 -22.04 -14.16
CA GLY A 136 -4.98 -20.58 -14.18
C GLY A 136 -4.00 -20.06 -15.25
N TYR A 137 -3.51 -18.84 -15.06
CA TYR A 137 -2.37 -18.28 -15.79
C TYR A 137 -1.11 -18.50 -14.96
N SER A 138 -0.01 -18.92 -15.58
CA SER A 138 1.21 -19.23 -14.84
C SER A 138 2.46 -18.79 -15.60
N LEU A 139 3.26 -17.94 -14.97
CA LEU A 139 4.49 -17.38 -15.56
C LEU A 139 5.67 -17.73 -14.68
N PHE A 140 6.66 -18.40 -15.27
CA PHE A 140 7.99 -18.50 -14.68
C PHE A 140 8.64 -17.11 -14.65
N GLU A 141 8.55 -16.36 -15.74
CA GLU A 141 9.14 -15.03 -15.84
C GLU A 141 8.28 -14.07 -16.70
N PHE A 142 8.23 -12.81 -16.30
CA PHE A 142 7.63 -11.67 -16.98
C PHE A 142 8.71 -10.58 -17.12
N GLN A 143 9.45 -10.68 -18.21
CA GLN A 143 10.59 -9.83 -18.49
C GLN A 143 10.17 -8.65 -19.36
N VAL A 144 10.35 -7.43 -18.85
CA VAL A 144 10.04 -6.19 -19.56
C VAL A 144 11.34 -5.49 -19.89
N TYR A 145 11.55 -5.18 -21.17
CA TYR A 145 12.72 -4.51 -21.67
C TYR A 145 12.35 -3.14 -22.25
N GLY A 146 13.28 -2.20 -22.12
CA GLY A 146 13.04 -0.86 -22.60
C GLY A 146 14.23 0.08 -22.41
N SER A 147 13.93 1.37 -22.55
CA SER A 147 14.89 2.46 -22.39
C SER A 147 14.24 3.68 -21.74
N GLY A 148 15.06 4.59 -21.22
CA GLY A 148 14.60 5.76 -20.45
C GLY A 148 14.72 5.54 -18.93
N GLY A 149 14.00 6.36 -18.15
CA GLY A 149 14.14 6.48 -16.68
C GLY A 149 14.68 7.85 -16.26
N PRO A 150 14.72 8.18 -14.95
CA PRO A 150 15.29 9.46 -14.49
C PRO A 150 16.73 9.59 -14.99
N ALA A 151 17.06 10.71 -15.62
CA ALA A 151 18.41 10.94 -16.11
C ALA A 151 19.43 10.81 -14.95
N PRO A 152 20.61 10.19 -15.17
CA PRO A 152 21.65 10.20 -14.15
C PRO A 152 22.06 11.64 -13.87
N SER A 153 21.86 12.09 -12.62
CA SER A 153 22.30 13.40 -12.18
C SER A 153 23.84 13.42 -12.14
N PRO A 154 24.53 14.44 -12.66
CA PRO A 154 25.99 14.49 -12.64
C PRO A 154 26.50 14.63 -11.19
N SER A 155 27.43 13.75 -10.81
CA SER A 155 28.11 13.75 -9.51
C SER A 155 28.84 15.08 -9.27
N SER A 156 28.38 15.87 -8.29
CA SER A 156 29.08 17.07 -7.84
C SER A 156 30.13 16.72 -6.78
N THR A 157 31.40 16.92 -7.13
CA THR A 157 32.56 16.95 -6.23
C THR A 157 32.41 18.02 -5.15
N SER A 158 32.72 17.67 -3.91
CA SER A 158 32.65 18.53 -2.73
C SER A 158 33.86 19.48 -2.61
N SER A 159 33.60 20.73 -2.23
CA SER A 159 34.55 21.62 -1.55
C SER A 159 33.85 22.38 -0.43
N PRO A 160 34.54 22.76 0.66
CA PRO A 160 33.89 22.84 1.96
C PRO A 160 33.61 24.27 2.44
N THR A 161 32.64 24.32 3.37
CA THR A 161 32.50 25.29 4.48
C THR A 161 31.77 26.61 4.20
N GLY A 162 30.52 26.67 4.68
CA GLY A 162 29.75 27.89 4.98
C GLY A 162 28.47 27.53 5.75
N ALA A 163 28.29 28.11 6.94
CA ALA A 163 27.29 27.79 7.98
C ALA A 163 25.80 27.99 7.57
N PRO A 164 24.82 27.47 8.35
CA PRO A 164 23.53 27.03 7.83
C PRO A 164 22.40 28.07 7.88
N SER A 165 21.52 28.04 6.87
CA SER A 165 20.11 28.47 6.93
C SER A 165 19.29 27.61 5.94
N PRO A 166 17.98 27.44 6.18
CA PRO A 166 17.32 26.13 6.13
C PRO A 166 17.17 25.56 4.72
N SER A 167 17.36 24.24 4.63
CA SER A 167 17.11 23.40 3.46
C SER A 167 15.73 23.66 2.83
N PRO A 168 15.65 23.88 1.51
CA PRO A 168 14.47 23.44 0.77
C PRO A 168 14.43 21.91 0.78
N SER A 169 13.25 21.35 1.09
CA SER A 169 12.96 19.91 1.08
C SER A 169 13.35 19.26 -0.25
N PRO A 170 13.95 18.05 -0.25
CA PRO A 170 14.31 17.37 -1.48
C PRO A 170 13.05 16.83 -2.16
N THR A 171 12.79 17.33 -3.37
CA THR A 171 11.89 16.73 -4.35
C THR A 171 12.38 15.31 -4.67
N GLY A 172 11.66 14.30 -4.17
CA GLY A 172 11.99 12.88 -4.36
C GLY A 172 11.56 11.97 -3.20
N ARG A 173 11.25 12.53 -2.02
CA ARG A 173 10.69 11.74 -0.91
C ARG A 173 9.21 11.46 -1.12
N VAL A 174 8.86 10.18 -1.06
CA VAL A 174 7.50 9.68 -1.14
C VAL A 174 6.90 9.69 0.27
N ASP A 175 5.73 10.28 0.44
CA ASP A 175 5.07 10.41 1.73
C ASP A 175 4.03 9.30 1.95
N LEU A 176 3.36 9.29 3.11
CA LEU A 176 2.44 8.21 3.46
C LEU A 176 1.24 8.10 2.50
N THR A 177 0.89 9.17 1.77
CA THR A 177 -0.21 9.15 0.79
C THR A 177 0.10 8.33 -0.46
N ASP A 178 1.37 7.94 -0.67
CA ASP A 178 1.71 6.98 -1.69
C ASP A 178 0.99 5.64 -1.45
N PRO A 179 0.39 5.02 -2.47
CA PRO A 179 -0.40 3.81 -2.28
C PRO A 179 0.36 2.66 -1.62
N HIS A 180 1.66 2.51 -1.88
CA HIS A 180 2.46 1.45 -1.26
C HIS A 180 2.78 1.78 0.19
N LYS A 181 3.18 3.03 0.49
CA LYS A 181 3.37 3.50 1.86
C LYS A 181 2.09 3.43 2.69
N LYS A 182 0.95 3.71 2.07
CA LYS A 182 -0.36 3.58 2.69
C LYS A 182 -0.72 2.14 2.97
N ASP A 183 -0.49 1.22 2.05
CA ASP A 183 -0.71 -0.21 2.30
C ASP A 183 0.21 -0.73 3.41
N ILE A 184 1.48 -0.31 3.45
CA ILE A 184 2.39 -0.57 4.58
C ILE A 184 1.79 -0.05 5.89
N ALA A 185 1.31 1.20 5.91
CA ALA A 185 0.69 1.78 7.10
C ALA A 185 -0.52 0.96 7.57
N MET A 186 -1.35 0.46 6.65
CA MET A 186 -2.48 -0.42 7.00
C MET A 186 -2.02 -1.77 7.57
N GLN A 187 -0.95 -2.36 7.01
CA GLN A 187 -0.38 -3.61 7.52
C GLN A 187 0.21 -3.44 8.92
N LEU A 188 0.91 -2.31 9.18
CA LEU A 188 1.46 -1.98 10.49
C LEU A 188 0.35 -1.82 11.53
N VAL A 189 -0.68 -1.00 11.25
CA VAL A 189 -1.86 -0.86 12.13
C VAL A 189 -2.51 -2.22 12.38
N SER A 190 -2.79 -3.00 11.34
CA SER A 190 -3.43 -4.31 11.45
C SER A 190 -2.60 -5.33 12.24
N SER A 191 -1.27 -5.20 12.26
CA SER A 191 -0.43 -6.05 13.11
C SER A 191 -0.67 -5.78 14.59
N ALA A 192 -0.99 -4.54 14.96
CA ALA A 192 -1.33 -4.16 16.32
C ALA A 192 -2.81 -4.37 16.65
N GLU A 193 -3.73 -4.14 15.72
CA GLU A 193 -5.17 -4.30 16.00
C GLU A 193 -5.62 -5.77 15.91
N ASN A 194 -4.95 -6.58 15.07
CA ASN A 194 -5.47 -7.90 14.68
C ASN A 194 -4.41 -9.01 14.59
N SER A 195 -3.19 -8.76 15.07
CA SER A 195 -2.05 -9.69 14.96
C SER A 195 -1.88 -10.28 13.54
N SER A 196 -2.10 -9.46 12.52
CA SER A 196 -2.07 -9.90 11.12
C SER A 196 -1.70 -8.76 10.17
N LEU A 197 -0.93 -9.07 9.13
CA LEU A 197 -0.70 -8.13 8.01
C LEU A 197 -1.88 -8.11 7.02
N ASN A 198 -2.79 -9.09 7.08
CA ASN A 198 -3.94 -9.15 6.19
C ASN A 198 -5.07 -8.22 6.67
N TRP A 199 -4.81 -6.91 6.64
CA TRP A 199 -5.77 -5.88 7.05
C TRP A 199 -7.08 -5.95 6.27
N ARG A 200 -7.06 -6.48 5.04
CA ARG A 200 -8.27 -6.67 4.21
C ARG A 200 -9.19 -7.79 4.72
N ALA A 201 -8.72 -8.69 5.58
CA ALA A 201 -9.61 -9.64 6.25
C ALA A 201 -10.59 -8.93 7.22
N GLN A 202 -10.22 -7.73 7.67
CA GLN A 202 -10.95 -7.02 8.73
C GLN A 202 -12.17 -6.25 8.22
N TYR A 203 -12.41 -6.16 6.91
CA TYR A 203 -13.64 -5.54 6.39
C TYR A 203 -14.91 -6.18 6.99
N ALA A 204 -14.87 -7.48 7.29
CA ALA A 204 -15.98 -8.24 7.85
C ALA A 204 -15.97 -8.33 9.39
N TYR A 205 -14.91 -7.85 10.05
CA TYR A 205 -14.83 -7.86 11.51
C TYR A 205 -15.97 -7.03 12.10
N ILE A 206 -16.63 -7.57 13.14
CA ILE A 206 -17.62 -6.88 13.96
C ILE A 206 -17.80 -7.64 15.27
N GLU A 207 -17.61 -6.96 16.40
CA GLU A 207 -17.74 -7.51 17.74
C GLU A 207 -18.02 -6.39 18.74
N ASP A 208 -18.82 -6.65 19.77
CA ASP A 208 -18.81 -5.80 20.97
C ASP A 208 -17.78 -6.36 21.93
N ILE A 209 -16.68 -5.63 22.10
CA ILE A 209 -15.55 -6.03 22.93
C ILE A 209 -15.71 -5.62 24.40
N GLY A 210 -16.85 -5.05 24.78
CA GLY A 210 -17.19 -4.74 26.17
C GLY A 210 -16.53 -3.48 26.73
N ASP A 211 -16.04 -2.58 25.87
CA ASP A 211 -15.35 -1.35 26.25
C ASP A 211 -16.27 -0.12 26.34
N GLY A 212 -17.58 -0.32 26.16
CA GLY A 212 -18.59 0.75 26.22
C GLY A 212 -18.82 1.49 24.91
N ARG A 213 -18.20 1.09 23.79
CA ARG A 213 -18.46 1.69 22.47
C ARG A 213 -19.54 0.96 21.65
N GLY A 214 -20.08 -0.15 22.17
CA GLY A 214 -21.01 -1.03 21.47
C GLY A 214 -20.27 -1.89 20.46
N TYR A 215 -20.87 -2.16 19.29
CA TYR A 215 -20.16 -2.86 18.23
C TYR A 215 -18.97 -2.06 17.72
N THR A 216 -17.82 -2.71 17.60
CA THR A 216 -16.59 -2.27 16.94
C THR A 216 -16.39 -3.12 15.69
N ALA A 217 -16.18 -2.50 14.51
CA ALA A 217 -16.23 -3.22 13.25
C ALA A 217 -15.31 -2.67 12.16
N GLY A 218 -14.99 -3.49 11.15
CA GLY A 218 -14.27 -3.06 9.96
C GLY A 218 -12.77 -2.81 10.16
N ILE A 219 -12.15 -2.25 9.12
CA ILE A 219 -10.67 -2.14 8.98
C ILE A 219 -9.95 -1.22 9.98
N ILE A 220 -10.69 -0.42 10.74
CA ILE A 220 -10.15 0.49 11.76
C ILE A 220 -11.00 0.52 13.04
N GLY A 221 -11.95 -0.42 13.19
CA GLY A 221 -12.81 -0.48 14.38
C GLY A 221 -13.81 0.69 14.48
N PHE A 222 -14.62 0.90 13.44
CA PHE A 222 -15.78 1.81 13.50
C PHE A 222 -16.73 1.38 14.61
N CYS A 223 -17.18 2.28 15.49
CA CYS A 223 -18.08 1.89 16.59
C CYS A 223 -19.50 2.44 16.47
N SER A 224 -20.48 1.65 16.91
CA SER A 224 -21.89 2.07 16.91
C SER A 224 -22.18 3.21 17.88
N GLY A 225 -21.39 3.33 18.95
CA GLY A 225 -21.55 4.35 19.99
C GLY A 225 -20.76 5.64 19.78
N THR A 226 -19.97 5.76 18.71
CA THR A 226 -19.06 6.89 18.47
C THR A 226 -19.37 7.68 17.19
N GLY A 227 -20.49 7.38 16.54
CA GLY A 227 -20.99 8.08 15.34
C GLY A 227 -20.33 7.66 14.01
N ASP A 228 -19.09 7.19 14.03
CA ASP A 228 -18.33 6.82 12.82
C ASP A 228 -18.87 5.56 12.11
N MET A 229 -19.42 4.58 12.82
CA MET A 229 -20.15 3.47 12.18
C MET A 229 -21.43 3.95 11.49
N LEU A 230 -22.15 4.91 12.09
CA LEU A 230 -23.33 5.51 11.49
C LEU A 230 -22.96 6.26 10.20
N ASP A 231 -21.94 7.12 10.24
CA ASP A 231 -21.42 7.85 9.08
C ASP A 231 -21.04 6.89 7.93
N LEU A 232 -20.36 5.79 8.26
CA LEU A 232 -20.00 4.74 7.29
C LEU A 232 -21.24 4.11 6.62
N VAL A 233 -22.25 3.73 7.39
CA VAL A 233 -23.45 3.09 6.85
C VAL A 233 -24.29 4.09 6.06
N GLU A 234 -24.32 5.37 6.45
CA GLU A 234 -24.94 6.44 5.67
C GLU A 234 -24.20 6.64 4.33
N LEU A 235 -22.87 6.68 4.33
CA LEU A 235 -22.06 6.77 3.12
C LEU A 235 -22.31 5.57 2.20
N TYR A 236 -22.29 4.35 2.74
CA TYR A 236 -22.58 3.14 1.96
C TYR A 236 -23.99 3.18 1.37
N THR A 237 -24.98 3.62 2.15
CA THR A 237 -26.38 3.75 1.69
C THR A 237 -26.54 4.85 0.64
N SER A 238 -25.79 5.94 0.71
CA SER A 238 -25.81 6.95 -0.36
C SER A 238 -25.32 6.42 -1.71
N ARG A 239 -24.40 5.43 -1.69
CA ARG A 239 -23.82 4.79 -2.88
C ARG A 239 -24.65 3.61 -3.37
N VAL A 240 -25.23 2.86 -2.44
CA VAL A 240 -26.05 1.67 -2.70
C VAL A 240 -27.33 1.76 -1.86
N PRO A 241 -28.38 2.46 -2.33
CA PRO A 241 -29.56 2.81 -1.51
C PRO A 241 -30.30 1.64 -0.84
N ASN A 242 -30.31 0.45 -1.47
CA ASN A 242 -31.01 -0.74 -0.97
C ASN A 242 -30.04 -1.81 -0.47
N ASN A 243 -28.86 -1.41 0.02
CA ASN A 243 -27.91 -2.35 0.60
C ASN A 243 -28.47 -3.01 1.88
N VAL A 244 -27.85 -4.12 2.29
CA VAL A 244 -28.31 -4.93 3.43
C VAL A 244 -28.27 -4.19 4.77
N LEU A 245 -27.42 -3.16 4.91
CA LEU A 245 -27.25 -2.39 6.14
C LEU A 245 -28.19 -1.18 6.24
N ALA A 246 -28.77 -0.71 5.12
CA ALA A 246 -29.61 0.50 5.09
C ALA A 246 -30.78 0.44 6.08
N LYS A 247 -31.35 -0.74 6.31
CA LYS A 247 -32.45 -0.96 7.26
C LYS A 247 -32.08 -0.68 8.73
N TYR A 248 -30.79 -0.65 9.08
CA TYR A 248 -30.30 -0.40 10.43
C TYR A 248 -30.05 1.07 10.73
N LEU A 249 -30.09 1.97 9.73
CA LEU A 249 -29.84 3.40 9.94
C LEU A 249 -30.69 4.04 11.06
N PRO A 250 -32.00 3.75 11.21
CA PRO A 250 -32.77 4.27 12.34
C PRO A 250 -32.27 3.78 13.70
N ALA A 251 -31.83 2.52 13.79
CA ALA A 251 -31.29 1.94 15.02
C ALA A 251 -29.91 2.52 15.33
N LEU A 252 -29.00 2.61 14.34
CA LEU A 252 -27.68 3.23 14.49
C LEU A 252 -27.78 4.68 15.00
N ARG A 253 -28.70 5.49 14.47
CA ARG A 253 -28.96 6.86 14.97
C ARG A 253 -29.50 6.89 16.40
N ALA A 254 -30.23 5.86 16.82
CA ALA A 254 -30.82 5.82 18.16
C ALA A 254 -29.82 5.35 19.23
N VAL A 255 -28.85 4.51 18.85
CA VAL A 255 -27.83 3.98 19.77
C VAL A 255 -26.55 4.79 19.80
N ASP A 256 -26.33 5.69 18.84
CA ASP A 256 -25.19 6.60 18.81
C ASP A 256 -25.02 7.35 20.14
N GLY A 257 -23.77 7.44 20.61
CA GLY A 257 -23.41 7.91 21.95
C GLY A 257 -23.62 6.89 23.09
N THR A 258 -23.99 5.64 22.79
CA THR A 258 -24.19 4.57 23.78
C THR A 258 -23.62 3.23 23.32
N SER A 259 -23.47 2.26 24.25
CA SER A 259 -23.14 0.86 23.92
C SER A 259 -24.35 -0.01 23.59
N SER A 260 -25.53 0.56 23.32
CA SER A 260 -26.75 -0.22 23.12
C SER A 260 -26.77 -0.96 21.78
N HIS A 261 -27.29 -2.20 21.77
CA HIS A 261 -27.55 -2.97 20.54
C HIS A 261 -29.03 -2.93 20.09
N SER A 262 -29.84 -2.06 20.70
CA SER A 262 -31.28 -2.00 20.45
C SER A 262 -31.59 -1.72 18.97
N GLY A 263 -32.29 -2.64 18.32
CA GLY A 263 -32.64 -2.55 16.90
C GLY A 263 -31.54 -3.00 15.92
N LEU A 264 -30.36 -3.37 16.41
CA LEU A 264 -29.29 -3.99 15.63
C LEU A 264 -29.38 -5.52 15.73
N ASP A 265 -29.50 -6.04 16.95
CA ASP A 265 -29.52 -7.47 17.22
C ASP A 265 -30.79 -8.18 16.71
N PRO A 266 -30.70 -9.48 16.36
CA PRO A 266 -29.47 -10.31 16.34
C PRO A 266 -28.76 -10.34 14.98
N ASN A 267 -29.31 -9.67 13.98
CA ASN A 267 -28.94 -9.90 12.57
C ASN A 267 -27.82 -8.98 12.08
N PHE A 268 -27.54 -7.89 12.78
CA PHE A 268 -26.58 -6.87 12.33
C PHE A 268 -25.17 -7.42 12.06
N PRO A 269 -24.56 -8.27 12.92
CA PRO A 269 -23.25 -8.85 12.63
C PRO A 269 -23.22 -9.70 11.35
N ALA A 270 -24.25 -10.51 11.12
CA ALA A 270 -24.33 -11.35 9.91
C ALA A 270 -24.52 -10.51 8.64
N ASP A 271 -25.35 -9.47 8.72
CA ASP A 271 -25.57 -8.55 7.61
C ASP A 271 -24.35 -7.66 7.35
N TRP A 272 -23.56 -7.32 8.37
CA TRP A 272 -22.26 -6.66 8.22
C TRP A 272 -21.27 -7.53 7.46
N ALA A 273 -21.12 -8.79 7.88
CA ALA A 273 -20.27 -9.75 7.18
C ALA A 273 -20.70 -9.97 5.71
N ARG A 274 -22.01 -9.94 5.45
CA ARG A 274 -22.55 -9.99 4.08
C ARG A 274 -22.24 -8.71 3.30
N ALA A 275 -22.39 -7.53 3.91
CA ALA A 275 -22.02 -6.26 3.29
C ALA A 275 -20.53 -6.20 2.98
N ALA A 276 -19.67 -6.79 3.82
CA ALA A 276 -18.24 -6.89 3.62
C ALA A 276 -17.82 -7.74 2.42
N GLN A 277 -18.75 -8.38 1.71
CA GLN A 277 -18.49 -8.96 0.39
C GLN A 277 -18.69 -7.97 -0.76
N ASP A 278 -19.44 -6.89 -0.53
CA ASP A 278 -19.68 -5.83 -1.51
C ASP A 278 -18.47 -4.91 -1.63
N ALA A 279 -17.98 -4.72 -2.86
CA ALA A 279 -16.90 -3.80 -3.17
C ALA A 279 -17.24 -2.34 -2.79
N ALA A 280 -18.51 -1.94 -2.90
CA ALA A 280 -18.95 -0.60 -2.53
C ALA A 280 -18.87 -0.37 -1.01
N PHE A 281 -19.13 -1.40 -0.19
CA PHE A 281 -18.98 -1.30 1.27
C PHE A 281 -17.51 -1.26 1.67
N LYS A 282 -16.66 -2.11 1.08
CA LYS A 282 -15.20 -2.06 1.28
C LYS A 282 -14.65 -0.67 0.95
N LYS A 283 -15.08 -0.10 -0.18
CA LYS A 283 -14.69 1.25 -0.59
C LYS A 283 -15.25 2.34 0.34
N ALA A 284 -16.44 2.15 0.90
CA ALA A 284 -16.98 3.07 1.91
C ALA A 284 -16.13 3.04 3.19
N GLN A 285 -15.72 1.86 3.66
CA GLN A 285 -14.78 1.73 4.79
C GLN A 285 -13.44 2.42 4.51
N ASP A 286 -12.86 2.19 3.32
CA ASP A 286 -11.61 2.86 2.93
C ASP A 286 -11.74 4.38 2.92
N ASP A 287 -12.84 4.91 2.40
CA ASP A 287 -13.08 6.35 2.29
C ASP A 287 -13.34 6.99 3.65
N GLU A 288 -14.00 6.28 4.56
CA GLU A 288 -14.31 6.78 5.89
C GLU A 288 -13.06 6.80 6.78
N ARG A 289 -12.26 5.72 6.73
CA ARG A 289 -10.89 5.71 7.29
C ARG A 289 -10.10 6.91 6.78
N ASP A 290 -10.16 7.16 5.48
CA ASP A 290 -9.40 8.23 4.86
C ASP A 290 -9.86 9.60 5.32
N ARG A 291 -11.17 9.83 5.37
CA ARG A 291 -11.79 11.09 5.76
C ARG A 291 -11.49 11.46 7.21
N VAL A 292 -11.65 10.51 8.13
CA VAL A 292 -11.66 10.78 9.58
C VAL A 292 -10.27 10.64 10.20
N TYR A 293 -9.45 9.68 9.74
CA TYR A 293 -8.21 9.33 10.41
C TYR A 293 -6.98 9.63 9.54
N PHE A 294 -6.90 9.01 8.36
CA PHE A 294 -5.68 9.04 7.55
C PHE A 294 -5.37 10.44 7.01
N ASN A 295 -6.32 11.10 6.34
CA ASN A 295 -6.06 12.41 5.74
C ASN A 295 -5.79 13.49 6.79
N PRO A 296 -6.54 13.59 7.91
CA PRO A 296 -6.24 14.55 8.98
C PRO A 296 -4.87 14.33 9.60
N ALA A 297 -4.51 13.09 9.95
CA ALA A 297 -3.21 12.77 10.54
C ALA A 297 -2.05 13.09 9.59
N VAL A 298 -2.14 12.66 8.34
CA VAL A 298 -1.09 12.91 7.33
C VAL A 298 -0.98 14.40 7.03
N SER A 299 -2.10 15.12 6.92
CA SER A 299 -2.09 16.58 6.73
C SER A 299 -1.44 17.30 7.91
N ARG A 300 -1.75 16.89 9.15
CA ARG A 300 -1.14 17.48 10.35
C ARG A 300 0.36 17.18 10.40
N ALA A 301 0.77 15.94 10.17
CA ALA A 301 2.18 15.55 10.14
C ALA A 301 2.97 16.34 9.07
N LYS A 302 2.39 16.52 7.88
CA LYS A 302 2.97 17.37 6.83
C LYS A 302 3.12 18.82 7.29
N SER A 303 2.14 19.38 8.01
CA SER A 303 2.23 20.74 8.57
C SER A 303 3.33 20.89 9.64
N ASP A 304 3.67 19.79 10.32
CA ASP A 304 4.79 19.71 11.24
C ASP A 304 6.14 19.41 10.55
N GLY A 305 6.12 19.18 9.23
CA GLY A 305 7.31 18.89 8.44
C GLY A 305 7.83 17.47 8.61
N LEU A 306 6.96 16.52 8.99
CA LEU A 306 7.31 15.12 9.22
C LEU A 306 7.32 14.30 7.93
N ARG A 307 8.30 13.40 7.84
CA ARG A 307 8.44 12.38 6.80
C ARG A 307 7.48 11.21 7.04
N ALA A 308 7.50 10.20 6.18
CA ALA A 308 6.52 9.12 6.17
C ALA A 308 6.42 8.37 7.51
N LEU A 309 7.53 8.12 8.22
CA LEU A 309 7.47 7.52 9.56
C LEU A 309 6.70 8.40 10.54
N GLY A 310 6.95 9.71 10.57
CA GLY A 310 6.22 10.63 11.44
C GLY A 310 4.74 10.75 11.08
N GLN A 311 4.41 10.69 9.78
CA GLN A 311 3.03 10.60 9.30
C GLN A 311 2.34 9.31 9.75
N PHE A 312 3.04 8.17 9.69
CA PHE A 312 2.53 6.90 10.21
C PHE A 312 2.31 6.96 11.72
N ILE A 313 3.27 7.48 12.48
CA ILE A 313 3.13 7.65 13.93
C ILE A 313 1.90 8.50 14.30
N TYR A 314 1.62 9.56 13.53
CA TYR A 314 0.40 10.35 13.71
C TYR A 314 -0.86 9.58 13.36
N TYR A 315 -0.84 8.85 12.24
CA TYR A 315 -1.96 8.04 11.79
C TYR A 315 -2.31 6.94 12.81
N ASP A 316 -1.31 6.22 13.30
CA ASP A 316 -1.50 5.17 14.30
C ASP A 316 -2.02 5.73 15.63
N ALA A 317 -1.57 6.93 16.02
CA ALA A 317 -2.06 7.60 17.22
C ALA A 317 -3.54 8.05 17.09
N ILE A 318 -3.94 8.62 15.96
CA ILE A 318 -5.35 9.04 15.76
C ILE A 318 -6.28 7.84 15.64
N VAL A 319 -5.83 6.71 15.09
CA VAL A 319 -6.63 5.47 15.04
C VAL A 319 -6.93 4.99 16.46
N MET A 320 -5.93 4.97 17.34
CA MET A 320 -6.08 4.46 18.69
C MET A 320 -6.82 5.43 19.64
N HIS A 321 -6.50 6.72 19.57
CA HIS A 321 -6.96 7.70 20.55
C HIS A 321 -8.07 8.63 20.02
N GLY A 322 -8.42 8.55 18.73
CA GLY A 322 -9.25 9.56 18.08
C GLY A 322 -8.62 10.96 18.12
N ASP A 323 -9.39 11.97 17.72
CA ASP A 323 -8.99 13.39 17.82
C ASP A 323 -10.03 14.22 18.59
N GLY A 324 -10.45 13.68 19.73
CA GLY A 324 -11.35 14.33 20.66
C GLY A 324 -10.73 15.50 21.43
N GLY A 325 -11.46 15.99 22.44
CA GLY A 325 -11.00 17.05 23.35
C GLY A 325 -10.42 16.54 24.68
N ASP A 326 -10.37 15.23 24.86
CA ASP A 326 -9.88 14.56 26.06
C ASP A 326 -8.34 14.58 26.16
N PRO A 327 -7.76 14.35 27.36
CA PRO A 327 -6.32 14.40 27.58
C PRO A 327 -5.51 13.34 26.81
N GLU A 328 -6.14 12.23 26.43
CA GLU A 328 -5.52 11.10 25.74
C GLU A 328 -5.61 11.21 24.21
N SER A 329 -6.50 12.05 23.68
CA SER A 329 -6.67 12.31 22.24
C SER A 329 -5.39 12.65 21.49
N PHE A 330 -5.40 12.41 20.16
CA PHE A 330 -4.30 12.77 19.25
C PHE A 330 -3.84 14.23 19.41
N SER A 331 -4.77 15.19 19.42
CA SER A 331 -4.45 16.61 19.60
C SER A 331 -3.75 16.90 20.93
N SER A 332 -4.19 16.26 22.03
CA SER A 332 -3.56 16.41 23.35
C SER A 332 -2.16 15.78 23.39
N ILE A 333 -1.98 14.58 22.83
CA ILE A 333 -0.66 13.93 22.68
C ILE A 333 0.30 14.84 21.91
N ARG A 334 -0.14 15.35 20.76
CA ARG A 334 0.65 16.27 19.93
C ARG A 334 1.01 17.55 20.69
N ALA A 335 0.07 18.14 21.41
CA ALA A 335 0.31 19.34 22.21
C ALA A 335 1.35 19.09 23.31
N ASN A 336 1.33 17.91 23.94
CA ASN A 336 2.30 17.51 24.94
C ASN A 336 3.70 17.30 24.33
N ALA A 337 3.80 16.71 23.14
CA ALA A 337 5.05 16.59 22.39
C ALA A 337 5.67 17.96 22.08
N LEU A 338 4.85 18.91 21.62
CA LEU A 338 5.28 20.26 21.26
C LEU A 338 5.83 21.08 22.44
N LYS A 339 5.41 20.77 23.68
CA LYS A 339 5.99 21.37 24.90
C LYS A 339 7.43 20.89 25.16
N LYS A 340 7.82 19.75 24.59
CA LYS A 340 9.11 19.08 24.85
C LYS A 340 10.11 19.25 23.71
N ALA A 341 9.65 19.22 22.46
CA ALA A 341 10.50 19.35 21.29
C ALA A 341 9.79 20.14 20.18
N LYS A 342 10.56 20.97 19.47
CA LYS A 342 10.08 21.65 18.26
C LYS A 342 9.98 20.65 17.11
N PRO A 343 8.93 20.70 16.28
CA PRO A 343 8.85 19.89 15.07
C PRO A 343 9.76 20.47 13.97
N PRO A 344 10.05 19.71 12.90
CA PRO A 344 10.83 20.18 11.76
C PRO A 344 10.34 21.50 11.14
N SER A 345 9.02 21.73 11.05
CA SER A 345 8.47 22.98 10.53
C SER A 345 8.81 24.21 11.37
N GLN A 346 9.27 24.02 12.62
CA GLN A 346 9.74 25.07 13.53
C GLN A 346 11.26 25.02 13.75
N GLY A 347 11.99 24.34 12.87
CA GLY A 347 13.45 24.21 12.91
C GLY A 347 13.97 23.18 13.93
N GLY A 348 13.12 22.31 14.46
CA GLY A 348 13.53 21.23 15.35
C GLY A 348 14.04 19.99 14.59
N ASN A 349 14.75 19.11 15.31
CA ASN A 349 15.17 17.82 14.76
C ASN A 349 14.01 16.83 14.78
N GLU A 350 13.74 16.17 13.63
CA GLU A 350 12.62 15.24 13.48
C GLU A 350 12.69 14.07 14.46
N THR A 351 13.85 13.43 14.61
CA THR A 351 14.03 12.31 15.55
C THR A 351 13.80 12.73 17.00
N THR A 352 14.27 13.92 17.40
CA THR A 352 13.99 14.47 18.72
C THR A 352 12.50 14.72 18.93
N TYR A 353 11.82 15.28 17.93
CA TYR A 353 10.38 15.52 17.98
C TYR A 353 9.57 14.23 18.06
N LEU A 354 9.89 13.24 17.22
CA LEU A 354 9.19 11.95 17.21
C LEU A 354 9.40 11.17 18.50
N ASN A 355 10.59 11.21 19.12
CA ASN A 355 10.78 10.62 20.46
C ASN A 355 9.88 11.30 21.50
N ALA A 356 9.81 12.64 21.51
CA ALA A 356 8.91 13.36 22.43
C ALA A 356 7.43 13.05 22.18
N PHE A 357 7.04 12.83 20.92
CA PHE A 357 5.68 12.41 20.57
C PHE A 357 5.39 11.00 21.06
N LEU A 358 6.28 10.04 20.80
CA LEU A 358 6.12 8.65 21.26
C LEU A 358 6.16 8.54 22.79
N ASP A 359 6.93 9.39 23.49
CA ASP A 359 6.89 9.50 24.95
C ASP A 359 5.51 9.96 25.44
N ALA A 360 4.96 11.02 24.84
CA ALA A 360 3.64 11.54 25.19
C ALA A 360 2.52 10.52 24.89
N ARG A 361 2.62 9.83 23.75
CA ARG A 361 1.68 8.78 23.37
C ARG A 361 1.71 7.61 24.35
N ARG A 362 2.90 7.16 24.74
CA ARG A 362 3.06 6.08 25.72
C ARG A 362 2.41 6.43 27.06
N VAL A 363 2.46 7.71 27.47
CA VAL A 363 1.74 8.18 28.67
C VAL A 363 0.22 8.08 28.49
N ALA A 364 -0.32 8.49 27.34
CA ALA A 364 -1.75 8.36 27.06
C ALA A 364 -2.22 6.89 27.06
N MET A 365 -1.48 6.01 26.38
CA MET A 365 -1.78 4.57 26.37
C MET A 365 -1.82 3.96 27.78
N LEU A 366 -0.87 4.32 28.65
CA LEU A 366 -0.81 3.80 30.02
C LEU A 366 -1.87 4.40 30.97
N ALA A 367 -2.55 5.47 30.57
CA ALA A 367 -3.65 6.04 31.33
C ALA A 367 -4.96 5.26 31.14
N GLU A 368 -5.06 4.45 30.08
CA GLU A 368 -6.21 3.62 29.74
C GLU A 368 -5.88 2.14 30.02
N GLU A 369 -6.61 1.49 30.94
CA GLU A 369 -6.31 0.11 31.36
C GLU A 369 -6.32 -0.88 30.19
N ALA A 370 -7.21 -0.66 29.21
CA ALA A 370 -7.31 -1.44 27.97
C ALA A 370 -6.08 -1.33 27.05
N HIS A 371 -5.21 -0.32 27.24
CA HIS A 371 -4.08 0.00 26.36
C HIS A 371 -2.72 -0.09 27.06
N SER A 372 -2.63 -0.88 28.14
CA SER A 372 -1.40 -1.01 28.94
C SER A 372 -0.21 -1.63 28.19
N ASP A 373 -0.45 -2.41 27.13
CA ASP A 373 0.61 -2.88 26.23
C ASP A 373 1.00 -1.78 25.23
N THR A 374 2.28 -1.41 25.24
CA THR A 374 2.85 -0.32 24.44
C THR A 374 3.77 -0.81 23.32
N SER A 375 3.72 -2.10 22.96
CA SER A 375 4.61 -2.73 21.98
C SER A 375 4.52 -2.12 20.57
N ARG A 376 3.33 -1.67 20.13
CA ARG A 376 3.18 -0.89 18.87
C ARG A 376 4.04 0.38 18.84
N VAL A 377 4.34 0.94 20.01
CA VAL A 377 5.29 2.06 20.14
C VAL A 377 6.71 1.52 20.34
N ASP A 378 6.90 0.67 21.35
CA ASP A 378 8.22 0.34 21.88
C ASP A 378 9.01 -0.64 21.00
N THR A 379 8.35 -1.60 20.35
CA THR A 379 8.97 -2.65 19.52
C THR A 379 8.63 -2.56 18.02
N GLU A 380 7.96 -1.48 17.59
CA GLU A 380 7.68 -1.13 16.20
C GLU A 380 8.12 0.29 15.86
N GLN A 381 7.38 1.32 16.28
CA GLN A 381 7.64 2.71 15.86
C GLN A 381 9.00 3.22 16.34
N ARG A 382 9.38 2.93 17.59
CA ARG A 382 10.72 3.26 18.11
C ARG A 382 11.81 2.50 17.39
N VAL A 383 11.57 1.27 16.96
CA VAL A 383 12.55 0.48 16.21
C VAL A 383 12.84 1.14 14.87
N PHE A 384 11.81 1.52 14.11
CA PHE A 384 11.99 2.24 12.84
C PHE A 384 12.68 3.60 13.04
N LEU A 385 12.34 4.31 14.11
CA LEU A 385 12.95 5.59 14.45
C LEU A 385 14.44 5.44 14.81
N GLN A 386 14.80 4.43 15.60
CA GLN A 386 16.19 4.12 16.00
C GLN A 386 17.04 3.69 14.82
N GLN A 387 16.45 2.98 13.84
CA GLN A 387 17.10 2.64 12.58
C GLN A 387 17.32 3.86 11.67
N GLY A 388 16.77 5.02 12.01
CA GLY A 388 16.81 6.21 11.16
C GLY A 388 15.92 6.10 9.92
N ASN A 389 14.99 5.13 9.89
CA ASN A 389 14.10 4.87 8.77
C ASN A 389 12.92 5.87 8.75
N LEU A 390 13.25 7.16 8.65
CA LEU A 390 12.27 8.26 8.68
C LEU A 390 11.34 8.27 7.45
N ASP A 391 11.71 7.59 6.37
CA ASP A 391 10.87 7.43 5.17
C ASP A 391 10.01 6.15 5.22
N LEU A 392 10.10 5.32 6.26
CA LEU A 392 9.34 4.08 6.40
C LEU A 392 9.53 3.14 5.19
N ASP A 393 10.77 3.05 4.70
CA ASP A 393 11.14 2.21 3.55
C ASP A 393 11.33 0.76 4.02
N PRO A 394 10.76 -0.24 3.32
CA PRO A 394 11.10 -1.61 3.61
C PRO A 394 12.56 -1.94 3.18
N PRO A 395 13.15 -3.01 3.73
CA PRO A 395 12.51 -4.02 4.59
C PRO A 395 12.18 -3.49 5.99
N LEU A 396 10.98 -3.80 6.48
CA LEU A 396 10.54 -3.48 7.84
C LEU A 396 10.46 -4.77 8.65
N SER A 397 11.00 -4.75 9.87
CA SER A 397 10.86 -5.84 10.84
C SER A 397 10.57 -5.26 12.21
N TRP A 398 9.55 -5.82 12.88
CA TRP A 398 9.09 -5.34 14.18
C TRP A 398 8.40 -6.46 14.96
N HIS A 399 8.03 -6.16 16.20
CA HIS A 399 7.19 -7.04 17.01
C HIS A 399 6.04 -6.24 17.62
N VAL A 400 4.86 -6.87 17.74
CA VAL A 400 3.75 -6.38 18.54
C VAL A 400 3.19 -7.56 19.34
N TYR A 401 2.93 -7.36 20.63
CA TYR A 401 2.55 -8.44 21.58
C TYR A 401 3.53 -9.63 21.66
N GLY A 402 4.78 -9.42 21.22
CA GLY A 402 5.80 -10.46 21.13
C GLY A 402 5.82 -11.22 19.80
N ASP A 403 4.82 -11.04 18.93
CA ASP A 403 4.77 -11.68 17.61
C ASP A 403 5.65 -10.95 16.59
N PRO A 404 6.50 -11.66 15.82
CA PRO A 404 7.35 -11.04 14.81
C PRO A 404 6.61 -10.79 13.50
N TYR A 405 6.85 -9.63 12.89
CA TYR A 405 6.33 -9.27 11.57
C TYR A 405 7.45 -8.78 10.64
N TYR A 406 7.19 -8.91 9.34
CA TYR A 406 8.14 -8.53 8.30
C TYR A 406 7.43 -8.09 7.01
N ILE A 407 7.86 -6.95 6.45
CA ILE A 407 7.50 -6.48 5.11
C ILE A 407 8.78 -6.36 4.29
N ALA A 408 8.85 -7.05 3.15
CA ALA A 408 10.00 -7.03 2.24
C ALA A 408 10.07 -5.72 1.42
N SER A 409 11.27 -5.41 0.90
CA SER A 409 11.59 -4.27 0.01
C SER A 409 10.85 -4.27 -1.32
#